data_AF-A0A8K1LCT9-F1
#
_entry.id   AF-A0A8K1LCT9-F1
#
_cell.length_a   1.000
_cell.length_b   1.000
_cell.length_c   1.000
_cell.angle_alpha   90.00
_cell.angle_beta   90.00
_cell.angle_gamma   90.00
#
_symmetry.space_group_name_H-M   'P 1'
#
loop_
_entity.id
_entity.type
_entity.pdbx_description
1 polymer ?
#
loop_
_entity_poly.entity_id
_entity_poly.type
_entity_poly.pdbx_seq_one_letter_code
_entity_poly.pdbx_strand_id
1 'polypeptide(L)'
;DALQKIQAVEEQIEYFQKKLAMAKQVRKEALLSEMDVTGQAFEDMQEQNIRLMQQLREKDDANFKLMSERIKSNQIHKLLKEEKEELADQVLTLKTQVIWKNERGQKSWWGREGLAHSEKPIAMDAAQLADDLKTQLELDHKKLHDFQEIMFNCKTAEEDILRLRRKLETTKKADMVPNCDEILMEQIKDSKARLTCPCCNMRKKDAVLTKCFHVFCFECVKTRYDTRQRKCPKCNAAFGANDFHRIYIG
;
A
#
# COMPACT_ATOMS: atom_id res chain seq x y z
N ASP A 1 -82.04 -41.28 16.38
CA ASP A 1 -81.57 -40.69 15.11
C ASP A 1 -81.20 -39.22 15.15
N ALA A 2 -82.11 -38.27 15.36
CA ALA A 2 -81.76 -36.84 15.29
C ALA A 2 -80.75 -36.39 16.36
N LEU A 3 -80.93 -36.82 17.62
CA LEU A 3 -80.01 -36.51 18.73
C LEU A 3 -78.59 -37.07 18.53
N GLN A 4 -78.46 -38.29 18.03
CA GLN A 4 -77.16 -38.88 17.72
C GLN A 4 -76.45 -38.15 16.56
N LYS A 5 -77.20 -37.68 15.56
CA LYS A 5 -76.65 -36.84 14.48
C LYS A 5 -76.19 -35.47 15.00
N ILE A 6 -76.90 -34.87 15.95
CA ILE A 6 -76.50 -33.61 16.59
C ILE A 6 -75.20 -33.80 17.37
N GLN A 7 -75.10 -34.84 18.22
CA GLN A 7 -73.88 -35.15 18.96
C GLN A 7 -72.68 -35.41 18.04
N ALA A 8 -72.86 -36.16 16.95
CA ALA A 8 -71.80 -36.42 15.99
C ALA A 8 -71.31 -35.14 15.29
N VAL A 9 -72.21 -34.18 15.03
CA VAL A 9 -71.85 -32.88 14.45
C VAL A 9 -71.14 -32.00 15.48
N GLU A 10 -71.58 -32.01 16.74
CA GLU A 10 -70.93 -31.28 17.85
C GLU A 10 -69.48 -31.76 18.07
N GLU A 11 -69.26 -33.08 18.11
CA GLU A 11 -67.91 -33.67 18.22
C GLU A 11 -67.01 -33.29 17.02
N GLN A 12 -67.58 -33.27 15.81
CA GLN A 12 -66.84 -32.82 14.62
C GLN A 12 -66.49 -31.34 14.70
N ILE A 13 -67.40 -30.48 15.16
CA ILE A 13 -67.14 -29.05 15.37
C ILE A 13 -66.01 -28.86 16.37
N GLU A 14 -66.03 -29.57 17.50
CA GLU A 14 -65.00 -29.48 18.52
C GLU A 14 -63.63 -29.96 18.01
N TYR A 15 -63.61 -31.06 17.25
CA TYR A 15 -62.41 -31.54 16.55
C TYR A 15 -61.83 -30.49 15.59
N PHE A 16 -62.68 -29.88 14.74
CA PHE A 16 -62.25 -28.85 13.81
C PHE A 16 -61.78 -27.58 14.53
N GLN A 17 -62.45 -27.18 15.61
CA GLN A 17 -62.03 -26.04 16.43
C GLN A 17 -60.64 -26.26 17.05
N LYS A 18 -60.39 -27.45 17.60
CA LYS A 18 -59.08 -27.82 18.17
C LYS A 18 -57.99 -27.84 17.10
N LYS A 19 -58.27 -28.45 15.94
CA LYS A 19 -57.33 -28.47 14.81
C LYS A 19 -57.00 -27.08 14.29
N LEU A 20 -58.01 -26.19 14.24
CA LEU A 20 -57.86 -24.80 13.79
C LEU A 20 -57.04 -23.98 14.82
N ALA A 21 -57.25 -24.20 16.11
CA ALA A 21 -56.44 -23.61 17.18
C ALA A 21 -54.96 -24.06 17.10
N MET A 22 -54.70 -25.36 16.93
CA MET A 22 -53.35 -25.87 16.75
C MET A 22 -52.68 -25.31 15.49
N ALA A 23 -53.39 -25.27 14.36
CA ALA A 23 -52.86 -24.69 13.12
C ALA A 23 -52.52 -23.20 13.26
N LYS A 24 -53.35 -22.43 13.98
CA LYS A 24 -53.06 -21.03 14.30
C LYS A 24 -51.81 -20.88 15.17
N GLN A 25 -51.63 -21.76 16.16
CA GLN A 25 -50.48 -21.72 17.05
C GLN A 25 -49.17 -22.02 16.29
N VAL A 26 -49.15 -23.11 15.50
CA VAL A 26 -47.99 -23.48 14.67
C VAL A 26 -47.64 -22.36 13.69
N ARG A 27 -48.64 -21.72 13.08
CA ARG A 27 -48.39 -20.60 12.16
C ARG A 27 -47.78 -19.39 12.88
N LYS A 28 -48.22 -19.08 14.10
CA LYS A 28 -47.62 -18.00 14.90
C LYS A 28 -46.18 -18.32 15.26
N GLU A 29 -45.90 -19.55 15.68
CA GLU A 29 -44.54 -20.00 16.00
C GLU A 29 -43.60 -19.96 14.78
N ALA A 30 -44.08 -20.38 13.62
CA ALA A 30 -43.33 -20.26 12.36
C ALA A 30 -43.02 -18.79 12.00
N LEU A 31 -44.01 -17.90 12.13
CA LEU A 31 -43.82 -16.46 11.88
C LEU A 31 -42.84 -15.82 12.87
N LEU A 32 -42.89 -16.21 14.15
CA LEU A 32 -41.92 -15.75 15.15
C LEU A 32 -40.50 -16.22 14.79
N SER A 33 -40.35 -17.49 14.41
CA SER A 33 -39.05 -18.01 13.98
C SER A 33 -38.51 -17.31 12.73
N GLU A 34 -39.35 -17.00 11.75
CA GLU A 34 -38.94 -16.23 10.56
C GLU A 34 -38.52 -14.80 10.93
N MET A 35 -39.25 -14.17 11.86
CA MET A 35 -38.93 -12.83 12.38
C MET A 35 -37.60 -12.82 13.14
N ASP A 36 -37.31 -13.84 13.94
CA ASP A 36 -36.05 -13.95 14.69
C ASP A 36 -34.85 -14.13 13.73
N VAL A 37 -34.99 -15.00 12.72
CA VAL A 37 -33.95 -15.22 11.70
C VAL A 37 -33.68 -13.94 10.90
N THR A 38 -34.73 -13.23 10.50
CA THR A 38 -34.58 -11.95 9.78
C THR A 38 -34.02 -10.84 10.68
N GLY A 39 -34.39 -10.82 11.96
CA GLY A 39 -33.83 -9.92 12.96
C GLY A 39 -32.33 -10.10 13.13
N GLN A 40 -31.88 -11.35 13.33
CA GLN A 40 -30.45 -11.65 13.47
C GLN A 40 -29.64 -11.26 12.23
N ALA A 41 -30.16 -11.56 11.03
CA ALA A 41 -29.48 -11.17 9.79
C ALA A 41 -29.36 -9.65 9.64
N PHE A 42 -30.33 -8.88 10.13
CA PHE A 42 -30.27 -7.42 10.13
C PHE A 42 -29.27 -6.89 11.15
N GLU A 43 -29.23 -7.46 12.36
CA GLU A 43 -28.26 -7.11 13.40
C GLU A 43 -26.82 -7.38 12.94
N ASP A 44 -26.56 -8.55 12.36
CA ASP A 44 -25.24 -8.91 11.83
C ASP A 44 -24.80 -7.94 10.72
N MET A 45 -25.72 -7.58 9.83
CA MET A 45 -25.46 -6.60 8.77
C MET A 45 -25.17 -5.20 9.34
N GLN A 46 -25.92 -4.80 10.37
CA GLN A 46 -25.73 -3.51 11.04
C GLN A 46 -24.38 -3.46 11.76
N GLU A 47 -23.99 -4.54 12.44
CA GLU A 47 -22.68 -4.64 13.09
C GLU A 47 -21.54 -4.61 12.07
N GLN A 48 -21.69 -5.31 10.94
CA GLN A 48 -20.72 -5.26 9.84
C GLN A 48 -20.58 -3.83 9.29
N ASN A 49 -21.69 -3.10 9.14
CA ASN A 49 -21.67 -1.71 8.66
C ASN A 49 -20.90 -0.80 9.64
N ILE A 50 -21.15 -0.94 10.94
CA ILE A 50 -20.44 -0.20 11.99
C ILE A 50 -18.93 -0.48 11.92
N ARG A 51 -18.53 -1.75 11.78
CA ARG A 51 -17.11 -2.15 11.65
C ARG A 51 -16.46 -1.53 10.42
N LEU A 52 -17.13 -1.54 9.26
CA LEU A 52 -16.62 -0.92 8.04
C LEU A 52 -16.46 0.60 8.17
N MET A 53 -17.44 1.26 8.79
CA MET A 53 -17.37 2.70 9.06
C MET A 53 -16.22 3.05 10.01
N GLN A 54 -15.95 2.21 11.00
CA GLN A 54 -14.81 2.37 11.92
C GLN A 54 -13.48 2.23 11.17
N GLN A 55 -13.33 1.21 10.31
CA GLN A 55 -12.13 1.00 9.51
C GLN A 55 -11.85 2.16 8.53
N LEU A 56 -12.90 2.75 7.94
CA LEU A 56 -12.74 3.92 7.08
C LEU A 56 -12.18 5.11 7.87
N ARG A 57 -12.71 5.39 9.06
CA ARG A 57 -12.19 6.46 9.92
C ARG A 57 -10.73 6.23 10.32
N GLU A 58 -10.38 5.01 10.70
CA GLU A 58 -9.00 4.67 11.08
C GLU A 58 -8.03 4.83 9.90
N LYS A 59 -8.45 4.45 8.69
CA LYS A 59 -7.66 4.68 7.47
C LYS A 59 -7.51 6.17 7.16
N ASP A 60 -8.57 6.96 7.31
CA ASP A 60 -8.53 8.41 7.10
C ASP A 60 -7.59 9.09 8.11
N ASP A 61 -7.64 8.71 9.39
CA ASP A 61 -6.74 9.21 10.44
C ASP A 61 -5.27 8.85 10.15
N ALA A 62 -5.00 7.63 9.72
CA ALA A 62 -3.65 7.20 9.32
C ALA A 62 -3.15 7.99 8.10
N ASN A 63 -4.01 8.20 7.11
CA ASN A 63 -3.69 8.95 5.91
C ASN A 63 -3.41 10.43 6.23
N PHE A 64 -4.19 11.04 7.13
CA PHE A 64 -3.95 12.40 7.60
C PHE A 64 -2.59 12.53 8.30
N LYS A 65 -2.21 11.57 9.14
CA LYS A 65 -0.89 11.53 9.78
C LYS A 65 0.24 11.43 8.76
N LEU A 66 0.14 10.52 7.79
CA LEU A 66 1.13 10.37 6.72
C LEU A 66 1.25 11.62 5.85
N MET A 67 0.12 12.26 5.52
CA MET A 67 0.12 13.52 4.79
C MET A 67 0.83 14.62 5.58
N SER A 68 0.59 14.72 6.89
CA SER A 68 1.27 15.67 7.77
C SER A 68 2.78 15.43 7.82
N GLU A 69 3.21 14.17 7.99
CA GLU A 69 4.63 13.81 7.97
C GLU A 69 5.29 14.11 6.62
N ARG A 70 4.61 13.83 5.52
CA ARG A 70 5.09 14.17 4.17
C ARG A 70 5.29 15.67 3.99
N ILE A 71 4.37 16.49 4.49
CA ILE A 71 4.50 17.95 4.44
C ILE A 71 5.71 18.40 5.24
N LYS A 72 5.87 17.91 6.49
CA LYS A 72 7.03 18.22 7.33
C LYS A 72 8.34 17.79 6.70
N SER A 73 8.41 16.57 6.16
CA SER A 73 9.59 16.06 5.47
C SER A 73 9.94 16.91 4.24
N ASN A 74 8.96 17.34 3.45
CA ASN A 74 9.19 18.21 2.30
C ASN A 74 9.69 19.59 2.72
N GLN A 75 9.17 20.16 3.82
CA GLN A 75 9.66 21.43 4.37
C GLN A 75 11.12 21.31 4.82
N ILE A 76 11.47 20.26 5.57
CA ILE A 76 12.85 20.00 5.99
C ILE A 76 13.77 19.81 4.77
N HIS A 77 13.33 19.04 3.78
CA HIS A 77 14.13 18.82 2.57
C HIS A 77 14.40 20.12 1.81
N LYS A 78 13.41 21.03 1.77
CA LYS A 78 13.59 22.36 1.16
C LYS A 78 14.64 23.17 1.91
N LEU A 79 14.56 23.24 3.24
CA LEU A 79 15.54 23.95 4.07
C LEU A 79 16.95 23.39 3.89
N LEU A 80 17.10 22.05 3.94
CA LEU A 80 18.40 21.40 3.73
C LEU A 80 18.98 21.67 2.33
N LYS A 81 18.12 21.83 1.32
CA LYS A 81 18.57 22.18 -0.03
C LYS A 81 19.07 23.63 -0.09
N GLU A 82 18.36 24.55 0.56
CA GLU A 82 18.75 25.97 0.67
C GLU A 82 20.10 26.10 1.41
N GLU A 83 20.26 25.44 2.57
CA GLU A 83 21.54 25.42 3.32
C GLU A 83 22.70 24.83 2.50
N LYS A 84 22.43 23.77 1.71
CA LYS A 84 23.44 23.17 0.83
C LYS A 84 23.89 24.14 -0.26
N GLU A 85 22.97 24.89 -0.86
CA GLU A 85 23.27 25.90 -1.88
C GLU A 85 24.09 27.05 -1.26
N GLU A 86 23.71 27.54 -0.08
CA GLU A 86 24.48 28.58 0.64
C GLU A 86 25.92 28.13 0.97
N LEU A 87 26.09 26.91 1.48
CA LEU A 87 27.43 26.37 1.76
C LEU A 87 28.26 26.23 0.48
N ALA A 88 27.64 25.83 -0.64
CA ALA A 88 28.32 25.75 -1.93
C ALA A 88 28.83 27.13 -2.39
N ASP A 89 28.02 28.18 -2.24
CA ASP A 89 28.39 29.56 -2.57
C ASP A 89 29.51 30.09 -1.67
N GLN A 90 29.46 29.77 -0.37
CA GLN A 90 30.54 30.11 0.57
C GLN A 90 31.87 29.46 0.16
N VAL A 91 31.84 28.17 -0.19
CA VAL A 91 33.02 27.44 -0.68
C VAL A 91 33.55 28.06 -1.97
N LEU A 92 32.67 28.42 -2.91
CA LEU A 92 33.05 29.05 -4.17
C LEU A 92 33.72 30.42 -3.96
N THR A 93 33.18 31.20 -3.02
CA THR A 93 33.72 32.51 -2.63
C THR A 93 35.11 32.35 -2.01
N LEU A 94 35.28 31.45 -1.05
CA LEU A 94 36.58 31.16 -0.43
C LEU A 94 37.60 30.67 -1.45
N LYS A 95 37.20 29.78 -2.37
CA LYS A 95 38.06 29.29 -3.45
C LYS A 95 38.55 30.43 -4.34
N THR A 96 37.65 31.36 -4.70
CA THR A 96 37.99 32.54 -5.50
C THR A 96 38.96 33.46 -4.76
N GLN A 97 38.76 33.69 -3.47
CA GLN A 97 39.68 34.48 -2.63
C GLN A 97 41.07 33.86 -2.54
N VAL A 98 41.17 32.53 -2.42
CA VAL A 98 42.45 31.80 -2.41
C VAL A 98 43.17 31.94 -3.75
N ILE A 99 42.46 31.79 -4.88
CA ILE A 99 43.04 31.99 -6.22
C ILE A 99 43.58 33.42 -6.36
N TRP A 100 42.79 34.42 -5.98
CA TRP A 100 43.22 35.83 -6.01
C TRP A 100 44.46 36.10 -5.16
N LYS A 101 44.54 35.53 -3.94
CA LYS A 101 45.72 35.65 -3.08
C LYS A 101 46.93 34.95 -3.69
N ASN A 102 46.75 33.76 -4.26
CA ASN A 102 47.81 32.99 -4.89
C ASN A 102 48.37 33.70 -6.14
N GLU A 103 47.50 34.23 -7.00
CA GLU A 103 47.91 35.01 -8.18
C GLU A 103 48.64 36.30 -7.80
N ARG A 104 48.20 36.97 -6.73
CA ARG A 104 48.88 38.16 -6.19
C ARG A 104 50.25 37.80 -5.61
N GLY A 105 50.35 36.68 -4.90
CA GLY A 105 51.61 36.10 -4.43
C GLY A 105 52.56 35.78 -5.58
N GLN A 106 52.08 35.09 -6.61
CA GLN A 106 52.83 34.80 -7.82
C GLN A 106 53.33 36.08 -8.52
N LYS A 107 52.46 37.06 -8.78
CA LYS A 107 52.88 38.34 -9.40
C LYS A 107 53.92 39.08 -8.56
N SER A 108 53.81 39.04 -7.23
CA SER A 108 54.85 39.59 -6.34
C SER A 108 56.16 38.79 -6.40
N TRP A 109 56.11 37.48 -6.61
CA TRP A 109 57.28 36.61 -6.76
C TRP A 109 57.98 36.85 -8.09
N TRP A 110 57.26 36.81 -9.22
CA TRP A 110 57.81 37.09 -10.56
C TRP A 110 58.39 38.52 -10.69
N GLY A 111 57.79 39.50 -10.02
CA GLY A 111 58.33 40.87 -9.96
C GLY A 111 59.61 41.02 -9.13
N ARG A 112 59.89 40.09 -8.22
CA ARG A 112 61.12 40.04 -7.40
C ARG A 112 62.25 39.29 -8.12
N GLU A 113 61.91 38.25 -8.88
CA GLU A 113 62.87 37.41 -9.61
C GLU A 113 63.41 38.09 -10.90
N GLY A 114 62.69 39.07 -11.46
CA GLY A 114 63.14 39.89 -12.59
C GLY A 114 64.12 41.04 -12.26
N LEU A 115 64.46 41.25 -10.98
CA LEU A 115 65.26 42.40 -10.51
C LEU A 115 66.42 42.02 -9.56
N ALA A 116 66.95 40.80 -9.63
CA ALA A 116 68.07 40.38 -8.78
C ALA A 116 69.16 39.64 -9.56
N HIS A 117 69.96 40.39 -10.32
CA HIS A 117 71.35 40.05 -10.62
C HIS A 117 72.24 41.10 -9.93
N SER A 118 72.53 40.87 -8.64
CA SER A 118 73.63 41.52 -7.90
C SER A 118 73.83 40.81 -6.57
N GLU A 119 75.09 40.67 -6.18
CA GLU A 119 75.61 39.74 -5.19
C GLU A 119 75.13 39.98 -3.73
N LYS A 120 74.71 38.87 -3.09
CA LYS A 120 74.49 38.56 -1.66
C LYS A 120 73.34 39.29 -0.91
N PRO A 121 72.34 38.52 -0.43
CA PRO A 121 72.35 38.09 0.98
C PRO A 121 71.82 36.65 1.17
N ILE A 122 72.59 35.64 0.75
CA ILE A 122 72.16 34.22 0.73
C ILE A 122 71.79 33.66 2.14
N ALA A 123 72.17 34.34 3.23
CA ALA A 123 71.85 33.92 4.59
C ALA A 123 70.49 34.44 5.12
N MET A 124 70.01 35.60 4.69
CA MET A 124 68.70 36.14 5.13
C MET A 124 67.55 35.55 4.32
N ASP A 125 67.72 35.36 3.01
CA ASP A 125 66.70 34.78 2.15
C ASP A 125 66.49 33.28 2.43
N ALA A 126 67.55 32.56 2.80
CA ALA A 126 67.46 31.17 3.26
C ALA A 126 66.74 31.05 4.62
N ALA A 127 66.93 32.02 5.52
CA ALA A 127 66.24 32.07 6.81
C ALA A 127 64.74 32.41 6.63
N GLN A 128 64.43 33.37 5.74
CA GLN A 128 63.06 33.74 5.40
C GLN A 128 62.32 32.57 4.73
N LEU A 129 62.98 31.87 3.79
CA LEU A 129 62.43 30.69 3.14
C LEU A 129 62.23 29.52 4.11
N ALA A 130 63.13 29.37 5.08
CA ALA A 130 62.98 28.37 6.14
C ALA A 130 61.80 28.69 7.07
N ASP A 131 61.57 29.95 7.43
CA ASP A 131 60.39 30.37 8.21
C ASP A 131 59.08 30.26 7.39
N ASP A 132 59.10 30.57 6.10
CA ASP A 132 57.96 30.38 5.20
C ASP A 132 57.63 28.88 5.03
N LEU A 133 58.63 28.02 4.88
CA LEU A 133 58.45 26.56 4.87
C LEU A 133 57.95 26.04 6.22
N LYS A 134 58.41 26.60 7.34
CA LYS A 134 57.98 26.22 8.67
C LYS A 134 56.52 26.62 8.92
N THR A 135 56.13 27.83 8.56
CA THR A 135 54.73 28.28 8.66
C THR A 135 53.81 27.48 7.74
N GLN A 136 54.27 27.13 6.53
CA GLN A 136 53.54 26.24 5.62
C GLN A 136 53.37 24.84 6.23
N LEU A 137 54.41 24.30 6.86
CA LEU A 137 54.40 22.99 7.51
C LEU A 137 53.52 22.98 8.77
N GLU A 138 53.45 24.08 9.53
CA GLU A 138 52.50 24.26 10.62
C GLU A 138 51.04 24.36 10.12
N LEU A 139 50.83 25.05 8.99
CA LEU A 139 49.51 25.16 8.36
C LEU A 139 49.03 23.80 7.84
N ASP A 140 49.93 23.04 7.21
CA ASP A 140 49.62 21.72 6.69
C ASP A 140 49.44 20.70 7.81
N HIS A 141 50.14 20.80 8.94
CA HIS A 141 49.83 20.03 10.15
C HIS A 141 48.44 20.33 10.71
N LYS A 142 48.03 21.61 10.76
CA LYS A 142 46.67 21.97 11.19
C LYS A 142 45.60 21.37 10.29
N LYS A 143 45.77 21.48 8.96
CA LYS A 143 44.85 20.83 8.00
C LYS A 143 44.81 19.32 8.18
N LEU A 144 45.96 18.69 8.44
CA LEU A 144 46.03 17.24 8.64
C LEU A 144 45.31 16.81 9.92
N HIS A 145 45.41 17.62 10.98
CA HIS A 145 44.61 17.43 12.20
C HIS A 145 43.11 17.59 11.93
N ASP A 146 42.68 18.63 11.22
CA ASP A 146 41.28 18.84 10.85
C ASP A 146 40.73 17.69 9.99
N PHE A 147 41.53 17.18 9.04
CA PHE A 147 41.16 16.00 8.25
C PHE A 147 41.05 14.73 9.10
N GLN A 148 41.92 14.55 10.11
CA GLN A 148 41.84 13.43 11.03
C GLN A 148 40.56 13.48 11.88
N GLU A 149 40.16 14.67 12.35
CA GLU A 149 38.91 14.88 13.09
C GLU A 149 37.67 14.60 12.24
N ILE A 150 37.65 15.10 10.99
CA ILE A 150 36.57 14.82 10.04
C ILE A 150 36.48 13.31 9.76
N MET A 151 37.61 12.62 9.55
CA MET A 151 37.62 11.17 9.34
C MET A 151 37.08 10.39 10.56
N PHE A 152 37.37 10.84 11.78
CA PHE A 152 36.83 10.22 12.99
C PHE A 152 35.30 10.38 13.09
N ASN A 153 34.81 11.58 12.77
CA ASN A 153 33.37 11.85 12.75
C ASN A 153 32.64 11.07 11.65
N CYS A 154 33.23 10.93 10.45
CA CYS A 154 32.69 10.10 9.37
C CYS A 154 32.59 8.62 9.77
N LYS A 155 33.62 8.06 10.41
CA LYS A 155 33.58 6.67 10.90
C LYS A 155 32.46 6.44 11.91
N THR A 156 32.28 7.39 12.83
CA THR A 156 31.21 7.32 13.83
C THR A 156 29.82 7.39 13.16
N ALA A 157 29.65 8.26 12.16
CA ALA A 157 28.42 8.35 11.39
C ALA A 157 28.14 7.09 10.55
N GLU A 158 29.17 6.45 9.99
CA GLU A 158 29.05 5.17 9.28
C GLU A 158 28.57 4.04 10.21
N GLU A 159 29.08 3.98 11.44
CA GLU A 159 28.63 3.02 12.46
C GLU A 159 27.16 3.25 12.85
N ASP A 160 26.74 4.52 12.97
CA ASP A 160 25.34 4.88 13.22
C ASP A 160 24.41 4.48 12.07
N ILE A 161 24.82 4.69 10.83
CA ILE A 161 24.08 4.24 9.65
C ILE A 161 23.92 2.71 9.68
N LEU A 162 24.98 1.96 9.98
CA LEU A 162 24.93 0.50 10.08
C LEU A 162 24.03 0.02 11.23
N ARG A 163 24.02 0.74 12.35
CA ARG A 163 23.15 0.47 13.51
C ARG A 163 21.68 0.70 13.18
N LEU A 164 21.36 1.82 12.52
CA LEU A 164 20.00 2.17 12.10
C LEU A 164 19.47 1.22 11.02
N ARG A 165 20.31 0.79 10.07
CA ARG A 165 19.95 -0.23 9.07
C ARG A 165 19.57 -1.56 9.72
N ARG A 166 20.36 -2.04 10.69
CA ARG A 166 20.04 -3.26 11.45
C ARG A 166 18.72 -3.14 12.21
N LYS A 167 18.46 -2.00 12.86
CA LYS A 167 17.19 -1.74 13.55
C LYS A 167 16.01 -1.78 12.58
N LEU A 168 16.13 -1.14 11.41
CA LEU A 168 15.11 -1.17 10.36
C LEU A 168 14.79 -2.60 9.89
N GLU A 169 15.81 -3.44 9.71
CA GLU A 169 15.63 -4.84 9.31
C GLU A 169 14.91 -5.68 10.38
N THR A 170 15.21 -5.46 11.67
CA THR A 170 14.47 -6.12 12.76
C THR A 170 13.02 -5.68 12.84
N THR A 171 12.71 -4.39 12.65
CA THR A 171 11.33 -3.90 12.65
C THR A 171 10.55 -4.43 11.45
N LYS A 172 11.16 -4.51 10.26
CA LYS A 172 10.54 -5.11 9.07
C LYS A 172 10.18 -6.59 9.26
N LYS A 173 10.91 -7.33 10.10
CA LYS A 173 10.58 -8.73 10.42
C LYS A 173 9.42 -8.86 11.40
N ALA A 174 9.17 -7.84 12.22
CA ALA A 174 8.03 -7.82 13.15
C ALA A 174 6.68 -7.60 12.44
N ASP A 175 6.69 -7.04 11.22
CA ASP A 175 5.51 -6.91 10.34
C ASP A 175 5.18 -8.19 9.54
N MET A 176 5.84 -9.32 9.81
CA MET A 176 5.56 -10.62 9.17
C MET A 176 4.36 -11.35 9.80
N VAL A 177 3.29 -10.62 10.11
CA VAL A 177 1.95 -11.20 10.10
C VAL A 177 1.57 -11.32 8.62
N PRO A 178 1.13 -12.49 8.10
CA PRO A 178 0.66 -12.59 6.72
C PRO A 178 -0.37 -11.48 6.51
N ASN A 179 -0.05 -10.56 5.60
CA ASN A 179 -0.80 -9.34 5.43
C ASN A 179 -2.27 -9.72 5.20
N CYS A 180 -3.18 -9.22 6.04
CA CYS A 180 -4.62 -9.50 5.91
C CYS A 180 -5.11 -9.14 4.48
N ASP A 181 -4.46 -8.16 3.85
CA ASP A 181 -4.67 -7.80 2.45
C ASP A 181 -4.29 -8.90 1.45
N GLU A 182 -3.28 -9.72 1.71
CA GLU A 182 -2.84 -10.80 0.81
C GLU A 182 -3.84 -11.96 0.79
N ILE A 183 -4.35 -12.34 1.98
CA ILE A 183 -5.42 -13.33 2.11
C ILE A 183 -6.70 -12.81 1.44
N LEU A 184 -7.04 -11.53 1.67
CA LEU A 184 -8.21 -10.90 1.06
C LEU A 184 -8.08 -10.82 -0.47
N MET A 185 -6.90 -10.49 -1.00
CA MET A 185 -6.65 -10.44 -2.44
C MET A 185 -6.80 -11.82 -3.10
N GLU A 186 -6.29 -12.88 -2.47
CA GLU A 186 -6.44 -14.23 -3.01
C GLU A 186 -7.91 -14.69 -2.98
N GLN A 187 -8.66 -14.36 -1.91
CA GLN A 187 -10.10 -14.63 -1.84
C GLN A 187 -10.91 -13.86 -2.91
N ILE A 188 -10.54 -12.61 -3.19
CA ILE A 188 -11.16 -11.81 -4.26
C ILE A 188 -10.89 -12.44 -5.62
N LYS A 189 -9.66 -12.91 -5.85
CA LYS A 189 -9.25 -13.56 -7.10
C LYS A 189 -10.00 -14.87 -7.32
N ASP A 190 -10.09 -15.73 -6.31
CA ASP A 190 -10.88 -16.96 -6.37
C ASP A 190 -12.36 -16.69 -6.62
N SER A 191 -12.91 -15.68 -5.95
CA SER A 191 -14.31 -15.28 -6.14
C SER A 191 -14.58 -14.77 -7.55
N LYS A 192 -13.67 -13.96 -8.11
CA LYS A 192 -13.74 -13.52 -9.51
C LYS A 192 -13.67 -14.71 -10.47
N ALA A 193 -12.74 -15.64 -10.26
CA ALA A 193 -12.62 -16.83 -11.11
C ALA A 193 -13.90 -17.69 -11.11
N ARG A 194 -14.55 -17.86 -9.95
CA ARG A 194 -15.83 -18.58 -9.84
C ARG A 194 -16.99 -17.91 -10.57
N LEU A 195 -17.01 -16.58 -10.66
CA LEU A 195 -18.06 -15.83 -11.33
C LEU A 195 -17.80 -15.61 -12.83
N THR A 196 -16.58 -15.86 -13.31
CA THR A 196 -16.22 -15.73 -14.73
C THR A 196 -16.65 -16.96 -15.53
N CYS A 197 -17.18 -16.71 -16.73
CA CYS A 197 -17.60 -17.72 -17.69
C CYS A 197 -16.40 -18.58 -18.13
N PRO A 198 -16.44 -19.91 -17.95
CA PRO A 198 -15.33 -20.79 -18.29
C PRO A 198 -15.13 -20.98 -19.81
N CYS A 199 -16.05 -20.50 -20.65
CA CYS A 199 -15.91 -20.60 -22.11
C CYS A 199 -15.04 -19.49 -22.71
N CYS A 200 -15.12 -18.27 -22.16
CA CYS A 200 -14.37 -17.13 -22.67
C CYS A 200 -13.36 -16.57 -21.66
N ASN A 201 -13.40 -17.02 -20.40
CA ASN A 201 -12.54 -16.55 -19.29
C ASN A 201 -12.50 -15.01 -19.15
N MET A 202 -13.56 -14.33 -19.59
CA MET A 202 -13.60 -12.87 -19.68
C MET A 202 -14.89 -12.31 -19.07
N ARG A 203 -16.03 -12.80 -19.51
CA ARG A 203 -17.35 -12.28 -19.09
C ARG A 203 -17.85 -12.98 -17.84
N LYS A 204 -18.67 -12.29 -17.05
CA LYS A 204 -19.38 -12.89 -15.92
C LYS A 204 -20.40 -13.95 -16.39
N LYS A 205 -20.70 -14.88 -15.50
CA LYS A 205 -21.78 -15.88 -15.66
C LYS A 205 -23.15 -15.20 -15.51
N ASP A 206 -23.96 -15.28 -16.55
CA ASP A 206 -25.30 -14.67 -16.61
C ASP A 206 -26.31 -15.51 -17.43
N ALA A 207 -26.01 -16.78 -17.70
CA ALA A 207 -26.91 -17.71 -18.37
C ALA A 207 -26.77 -19.16 -17.88
N VAL A 208 -27.90 -19.85 -17.74
CA VAL A 208 -27.97 -21.26 -17.35
C VAL A 208 -28.54 -22.12 -18.48
N LEU A 209 -27.98 -23.31 -18.68
CA LEU A 209 -28.57 -24.35 -19.52
C LEU A 209 -29.51 -25.21 -18.69
N THR A 210 -30.80 -25.23 -18.97
CA THR A 210 -31.81 -25.92 -18.13
C THR A 210 -31.74 -27.45 -18.21
N LYS A 211 -31.11 -28.00 -19.26
CA LYS A 211 -30.92 -29.46 -19.41
C LYS A 211 -29.84 -30.05 -18.50
N CYS A 212 -28.82 -29.27 -18.14
CA CYS A 212 -27.66 -29.76 -17.38
C CYS A 212 -27.20 -28.82 -16.26
N PHE A 213 -27.91 -27.71 -16.06
CA PHE A 213 -27.67 -26.68 -15.05
C PHE A 213 -26.26 -26.07 -15.04
N HIS A 214 -25.52 -26.22 -16.14
CA HIS A 214 -24.24 -25.55 -16.30
C HIS A 214 -24.43 -24.08 -16.67
N VAL A 215 -23.61 -23.24 -16.04
CA VAL A 215 -23.71 -21.78 -16.11
C VAL A 215 -22.53 -21.19 -16.88
N PHE A 216 -22.83 -20.30 -17.81
CA PHE A 216 -21.89 -19.59 -18.68
C PHE A 216 -22.34 -18.15 -18.85
N CYS A 217 -21.64 -17.36 -19.68
CA CYS A 217 -22.17 -16.09 -20.13
C CYS A 217 -23.17 -16.30 -21.27
N PHE A 218 -24.22 -15.47 -21.31
CA PHE A 218 -25.28 -15.53 -22.30
C PHE A 218 -24.75 -15.41 -23.71
N GLU A 219 -23.76 -14.53 -23.92
CA GLU A 219 -23.12 -14.36 -25.22
C GLU A 219 -22.52 -15.67 -25.75
N CYS A 220 -21.78 -16.43 -24.92
CA CYS A 220 -21.19 -17.71 -25.35
C CYS A 220 -22.26 -18.76 -25.66
N VAL A 221 -23.33 -18.82 -24.88
CA VAL A 221 -24.44 -19.76 -25.12
C VAL A 221 -25.20 -19.37 -26.39
N LYS A 222 -25.46 -18.08 -26.58
CA LYS A 222 -26.17 -17.53 -27.73
C LYS A 222 -25.40 -17.74 -29.03
N THR A 223 -24.09 -17.44 -29.05
CA THR A 223 -23.22 -17.71 -30.20
C THR A 223 -23.22 -19.19 -30.58
N ARG A 224 -23.15 -20.11 -29.61
CA ARG A 224 -23.23 -21.56 -29.88
C ARG A 224 -24.58 -21.99 -30.43
N TYR A 225 -25.66 -21.40 -29.93
CA TYR A 225 -27.00 -21.67 -30.44
C TYR A 225 -27.17 -21.22 -31.91
N ASP A 226 -26.72 -20.00 -32.21
CA ASP A 226 -26.84 -19.37 -33.54
C ASP A 226 -25.93 -20.06 -34.58
N THR A 227 -24.73 -20.49 -34.17
CA THR A 227 -23.78 -21.27 -35.01
C THR A 227 -24.11 -22.76 -35.11
N ARG A 228 -25.28 -23.20 -34.61
CA ARG A 228 -25.73 -24.60 -34.59
C ARG A 228 -24.85 -25.57 -33.80
N GLN A 229 -23.92 -25.07 -32.97
CA GLN A 229 -23.09 -25.85 -32.05
C GLN A 229 -23.83 -26.09 -30.71
N ARG A 230 -25.03 -26.65 -30.79
CA ARG A 230 -26.04 -26.76 -29.72
C ARG A 230 -25.73 -27.86 -28.67
N LYS A 231 -24.49 -27.88 -28.17
CA LYS A 231 -24.03 -28.79 -27.10
C LYS A 231 -23.36 -28.02 -25.98
N CYS A 232 -23.64 -28.43 -24.74
CA CYS A 232 -23.09 -27.83 -23.53
C CYS A 232 -21.54 -27.87 -23.58
N PRO A 233 -20.85 -26.74 -23.38
CA PRO A 233 -19.39 -26.70 -23.35
C PRO A 233 -18.74 -27.58 -22.27
N LYS A 234 -19.46 -27.89 -21.18
CA LYS A 234 -18.93 -28.65 -20.04
C LYS A 234 -19.23 -30.14 -20.06
N CYS A 235 -20.45 -30.54 -20.42
CA CYS A 235 -20.88 -31.95 -20.41
C CYS A 235 -21.37 -32.47 -21.76
N ASN A 236 -21.28 -31.67 -22.82
CA ASN A 236 -21.68 -32.03 -24.18
C ASN A 236 -23.17 -32.39 -24.38
N ALA A 237 -24.02 -32.20 -23.38
CA ALA A 237 -25.46 -32.38 -23.47
C ALA A 237 -26.08 -31.44 -24.52
N ALA A 238 -26.99 -31.97 -25.36
CA ALA A 238 -27.68 -31.16 -26.37
C ALA A 238 -28.69 -30.19 -25.72
N PHE A 239 -28.85 -29.00 -26.30
CA PHE A 239 -29.82 -27.99 -25.82
C PHE A 239 -30.50 -27.25 -26.98
N GLY A 240 -31.79 -26.92 -26.83
CA GLY A 240 -32.61 -26.21 -27.81
C GLY A 240 -32.84 -24.73 -27.48
N ALA A 241 -33.78 -24.11 -28.20
CA ALA A 241 -34.13 -22.69 -28.08
C ALA A 241 -34.66 -22.32 -26.69
N ASN A 242 -35.40 -23.25 -26.06
CA ASN A 242 -36.04 -23.06 -24.77
C ASN A 242 -35.18 -23.59 -23.60
N ASP A 243 -33.95 -24.01 -23.88
CA ASP A 243 -33.11 -24.71 -22.90
C ASP A 243 -31.99 -23.83 -22.32
N PHE A 244 -32.02 -22.52 -22.57
CA PHE A 244 -31.09 -21.57 -21.99
C PHE A 244 -31.77 -20.25 -21.63
N HIS A 245 -31.49 -19.75 -20.44
CA HIS A 245 -32.12 -18.54 -19.91
C HIS A 245 -31.09 -17.64 -19.24
N ARG A 246 -31.36 -16.33 -19.23
CA ARG A 246 -30.56 -15.38 -18.46
C ARG A 246 -30.82 -15.56 -16.98
N ILE A 247 -29.75 -15.47 -16.20
CA ILE A 247 -29.81 -15.44 -14.73
C ILE A 247 -28.96 -14.28 -14.21
N TYR A 248 -29.35 -13.72 -13.07
CA TYR A 248 -28.62 -12.64 -12.41
C TYR A 248 -27.99 -13.19 -11.14
N ILE A 249 -26.65 -13.15 -11.05
CA ILE A 249 -25.87 -13.74 -9.95
C ILE A 249 -25.32 -12.67 -8.99
N GLY A 250 -25.33 -11.40 -9.37
CA GLY A 250 -24.78 -10.30 -8.56
C GLY A 250 -23.92 -9.32 -9.35
#